data_AF-A0A832HTU1-F1
#
_entry.id   AF-A0A832HTU1-F1
#
_cell.length_a   1.000
_cell.length_b   1.000
_cell.length_c   1.000
_cell.angle_alpha   90.00
_cell.angle_beta   90.00
_cell.angle_gamma   90.00
#
_symmetry.space_group_name_H-M   'P 1'
#
loop_
_entity.id
_entity.type
_entity.pdbx_description
1 polymer ?
#
loop_
_entity_poly.entity_id
_entity_poly.type
_entity_poly.pdbx_seq_one_letter_code
_entity_poly.pdbx_strand_id
1 'polypeptide(L)'
;MSKIKQSDSVCFTSKGQVVIPAWLRKQFHIEDGTRAVVQATSEGILLKPVTAAMIKRGRGILKRKPGDKPLTEEWVAHRRRELEQEERHVG
;
A
#
# COMPACT_ATOMS: atom_id res chain seq x y z
N MET A 1 -23.87 -16.32 -4.30
CA MET A 1 -23.18 -17.63 -4.21
C MET A 1 -21.92 -17.45 -3.38
N SER A 2 -21.95 -17.90 -2.12
CA SER A 2 -20.81 -17.81 -1.22
C SER A 2 -19.77 -18.85 -1.66
N LYS A 3 -18.70 -18.40 -2.34
CA LYS A 3 -17.56 -19.28 -2.65
C LYS A 3 -17.01 -19.74 -1.32
N ILE A 4 -17.06 -21.05 -1.06
CA ILE A 4 -16.45 -21.69 0.11
C ILE A 4 -15.02 -21.16 0.21
N LYS A 5 -14.75 -20.39 1.27
CA LYS A 5 -13.43 -19.83 1.54
C LYS A 5 -12.55 -21.01 1.95
N GLN A 6 -11.72 -21.45 1.03
CA GLN A 6 -10.67 -22.41 1.32
C GLN A 6 -9.88 -21.91 2.53
N SER A 7 -9.71 -22.76 3.54
CA SER A 7 -9.00 -22.43 4.77
C SER A 7 -7.88 -23.43 4.97
N ASP A 8 -6.66 -22.93 5.09
CA ASP A 8 -5.49 -23.73 5.46
C ASP A 8 -5.01 -23.32 6.84
N SER A 9 -4.57 -24.31 7.63
CA SER A 9 -3.84 -24.04 8.86
C SER A 9 -2.36 -23.83 8.52
N VAL A 10 -1.78 -22.75 9.05
CA VAL A 10 -0.38 -22.40 8.84
C VAL A 10 0.32 -22.27 10.19
N CYS A 11 1.58 -22.67 10.26
CA CYS A 11 2.39 -22.56 11.46
C CYS A 11 3.31 -21.34 11.36
N PHE A 12 3.55 -20.68 12.48
CA PHE A 12 4.59 -19.67 12.59
C PHE A 12 5.94 -20.37 12.72
N THR A 13 6.89 -19.95 11.90
CA THR A 13 8.28 -20.38 12.01
C THR A 13 9.09 -19.32 12.75
N SER A 14 10.42 -19.34 12.60
CA SER A 14 11.34 -18.42 13.28
C SER A 14 10.92 -16.96 13.14
N LYS A 15 10.94 -16.22 14.26
CA LYS A 15 10.65 -14.78 14.32
C LYS A 15 9.23 -14.39 13.86
N GLY A 16 8.28 -15.33 13.87
CA GLY A 16 6.89 -15.05 13.48
C GLY A 16 6.66 -15.02 11.97
N GLN A 17 7.52 -15.67 11.19
CA GLN A 17 7.30 -15.87 9.77
C GLN A 17 6.14 -16.84 9.51
N VAL A 18 5.33 -16.57 8.50
CA VAL A 18 4.23 -17.44 8.08
C VAL A 18 4.23 -17.58 6.57
N VAL A 19 3.97 -18.79 6.08
CA VAL A 19 3.91 -19.08 4.65
C VAL A 19 2.50 -18.85 4.14
N ILE A 20 2.34 -18.01 3.11
CA ILE A 20 1.04 -17.79 2.46
C ILE A 20 0.80 -18.93 1.44
N PRO A 21 -0.31 -19.69 1.56
CA PRO A 21 -0.70 -20.71 0.61
C PRO A 21 -0.73 -20.24 -0.85
N ALA A 22 -0.44 -21.15 -1.78
CA ALA A 22 -0.30 -20.81 -3.20
C ALA A 22 -1.58 -20.19 -3.81
N TRP A 23 -2.76 -20.61 -3.37
CA TRP A 23 -4.02 -20.06 -3.86
C TRP A 23 -4.24 -18.60 -3.42
N LEU A 24 -3.87 -18.23 -2.19
CA LEU A 24 -3.89 -16.85 -1.72
C LEU A 24 -2.88 -15.99 -2.48
N ARG A 25 -1.67 -16.51 -2.72
CA ARG A 25 -0.67 -15.81 -3.54
C ARG A 25 -1.20 -15.48 -4.93
N LYS A 26 -1.85 -16.43 -5.61
CA LYS A 26 -2.48 -16.22 -6.92
C LYS A 26 -3.64 -15.22 -6.87
N GLN A 27 -4.52 -15.35 -5.87
CA GLN A 27 -5.70 -14.48 -5.74
C GLN A 27 -5.31 -13.02 -5.51
N PHE A 28 -4.32 -12.79 -4.64
CA PHE A 28 -3.86 -11.44 -4.28
C PHE A 28 -2.67 -10.95 -5.11
N HIS A 29 -2.25 -11.72 -6.12
CA HIS A 29 -1.14 -11.38 -7.03
C HIS A 29 0.15 -11.05 -6.24
N ILE A 30 0.45 -11.89 -5.25
CA ILE A 30 1.65 -11.79 -4.41
C ILE A 30 2.77 -12.56 -5.09
N GLU A 31 3.79 -11.82 -5.53
CA GLU A 31 5.00 -12.34 -6.16
C GLU A 31 6.22 -12.11 -5.26
N ASP A 32 7.34 -12.75 -5.57
CA ASP A 32 8.58 -12.57 -4.81
C ASP A 32 9.00 -11.08 -4.81
N GLY A 33 9.33 -10.56 -3.64
CA GLY A 33 9.61 -9.14 -3.44
C GLY A 33 8.38 -8.24 -3.23
N THR A 34 7.15 -8.78 -3.28
CA THR A 34 5.93 -8.03 -2.93
C THR A 34 5.98 -7.62 -1.46
N ARG A 35 6.03 -6.31 -1.21
CA ARG A 35 5.92 -5.76 0.15
C ARG A 35 4.47 -5.79 0.60
N ALA A 36 4.22 -5.91 1.90
CA ALA A 36 2.88 -5.84 2.46
C ALA A 36 2.85 -4.92 3.68
N VAL A 37 1.70 -4.28 3.89
CA VAL A 37 1.38 -3.56 5.12
C VAL A 37 0.75 -4.54 6.09
N VAL A 38 1.26 -4.56 7.32
CA VAL A 38 0.71 -5.35 8.43
C VAL A 38 -0.03 -4.39 9.35
N GLN A 39 -1.31 -4.66 9.61
CA GLN A 39 -2.15 -3.82 10.45
C GLN A 39 -2.90 -4.69 11.48
N ALA A 40 -2.89 -4.27 12.74
CA ALA A 40 -3.74 -4.88 13.77
C ALA A 40 -5.19 -4.44 13.60
N THR A 41 -6.12 -5.39 13.68
CA THR A 41 -7.57 -5.16 13.67
C THR A 41 -8.21 -5.91 14.85
N SER A 42 -9.49 -5.63 15.15
CA SER A 42 -10.23 -6.30 16.22
C SER A 42 -10.35 -7.82 16.03
N GLU A 43 -10.35 -8.28 14.78
CA GLU A 43 -10.50 -9.70 14.42
C GLU A 43 -9.16 -10.42 14.23
N GLY A 44 -8.03 -9.69 14.18
CA GLY A 44 -6.72 -10.28 14.01
C GLY A 44 -5.72 -9.39 13.27
N ILE A 45 -4.87 -10.02 12.45
CA ILE A 45 -3.82 -9.33 11.68
C ILE A 45 -4.26 -9.23 10.22
N LEU A 46 -4.37 -7.99 9.73
CA LEU A 46 -4.68 -7.71 8.34
C LEU A 46 -3.40 -7.48 7.54
N LEU A 47 -3.18 -8.33 6.55
CA LEU A 47 -2.07 -8.22 5.61
C LEU A 47 -2.55 -7.63 4.29
N LYS A 48 -1.99 -6.49 3.88
CA LYS A 48 -2.32 -5.80 2.62
C LYS A 48 -1.11 -5.78 1.69
N PRO A 49 -1.04 -6.66 0.67
CA PRO A 49 0.03 -6.63 -0.33
C PRO A 49 0.03 -5.33 -1.12
N VAL A 50 1.20 -4.70 -1.26
CA VAL A 50 1.43 -3.52 -2.10
C VAL A 50 1.86 -4.02 -3.47
N THR A 51 0.88 -4.36 -4.30
CA THR A 51 1.15 -4.89 -5.64
C THR A 51 1.28 -3.79 -6.68
N ALA A 52 2.03 -4.05 -7.75
CA ALA A 52 2.03 -3.19 -8.93
C ALA A 52 0.61 -2.99 -9.50
N ALA A 53 -0.26 -4.00 -9.38
CA ALA A 53 -1.67 -3.91 -9.73
C ALA A 53 -2.45 -2.92 -8.85
N MET A 54 -2.20 -2.89 -7.53
CA MET A 54 -2.76 -1.90 -6.62
C MET A 54 -2.30 -0.49 -7.01
N ILE A 55 -1.00 -0.31 -7.25
CA ILE A 55 -0.45 0.98 -7.69
C ILE A 55 -1.07 1.40 -9.03
N LYS A 56 -1.17 0.49 -10.00
CA LYS A 56 -1.78 0.73 -11.32
C LYS A 56 -3.25 1.12 -11.22
N ARG A 57 -4.02 0.49 -10.32
CA ARG A 57 -5.42 0.87 -10.03
C ARG A 57 -5.53 2.21 -9.30
N GLY A 58 -4.52 2.57 -8.50
CA GLY A 58 -4.46 3.85 -7.80
C GLY A 58 -4.09 5.03 -8.72
N ARG A 59 -3.50 4.78 -9.89
CA ARG A 59 -3.21 5.82 -10.88
C ARG A 59 -4.51 6.45 -11.35
N GLY A 60 -4.60 7.78 -11.24
CA GLY A 60 -5.79 8.53 -11.67
C GLY A 60 -6.92 8.63 -10.64
N ILE A 61 -6.74 8.13 -9.40
CA ILE A 61 -7.72 8.33 -8.31
C ILE A 61 -7.87 9.82 -7.95
N LEU A 62 -6.79 10.60 -8.08
CA LEU A 62 -6.85 12.03 -7.82
C LEU A 62 -7.68 12.68 -8.93
N LYS A 63 -8.91 13.12 -8.60
CA LYS A 63 -9.75 13.90 -9.52
C LYS A 63 -9.08 15.25 -9.75
N ARG A 64 -8.63 15.50 -10.97
CA ARG A 64 -8.03 16.78 -11.40
C ARG A 64 -8.93 17.40 -12.44
N LYS A 65 -9.07 18.73 -12.41
CA LYS A 65 -9.82 19.48 -13.41
C LYS A 65 -8.98 19.61 -14.68
N PRO A 66 -9.61 19.65 -15.87
CA PRO A 66 -8.91 20.02 -17.09
C PRO A 66 -8.26 21.39 -16.92
N GLY A 67 -6.92 21.47 -17.07
CA GLY A 67 -6.14 22.70 -16.87
C GLY A 67 -5.38 22.79 -15.54
N ASP A 68 -5.54 21.82 -14.62
CA ASP A 68 -4.70 21.76 -13.41
C ASP A 68 -3.23 21.51 -13.77
N LYS A 69 -2.32 22.14 -13.02
CA LYS A 69 -0.87 21.95 -13.19
C LYS A 69 -0.50 20.48 -12.98
N PRO A 70 0.55 19.95 -13.64
CA PRO A 70 1.08 18.64 -13.35
C PRO A 70 1.31 18.44 -11.84
N LEU A 71 1.00 17.25 -11.31
CA LEU A 71 1.10 16.95 -9.87
C LEU A 71 2.52 17.18 -9.36
N THR A 72 3.50 16.91 -10.22
CA THR A 72 4.91 17.18 -10.02
C THR A 72 5.19 18.65 -9.71
N GLU A 73 4.59 19.59 -10.45
CA GLU A 73 4.79 21.03 -10.22
C GLU A 73 4.15 21.50 -8.91
N GLU A 74 2.94 21.03 -8.61
CA GLU A 74 2.26 21.33 -7.34
C GLU A 74 3.05 20.81 -6.14
N TRP A 75 3.58 19.59 -6.24
CA TRP A 75 4.44 18.98 -5.22
C TRP A 75 5.73 19.74 -5.00
N VAL A 76 6.41 20.16 -6.08
CA VAL A 76 7.64 20.96 -5.99
C VAL A 76 7.36 22.30 -5.31
N ALA A 77 6.26 22.96 -5.65
CA ALA A 77 5.85 24.21 -5.02
C ALA A 77 5.41 24.04 -3.56
N HIS A 78 4.82 22.89 -3.19
CA HIS A 78 4.51 22.57 -1.79
C HIS A 78 5.79 22.38 -0.98
N ARG A 79 6.72 21.56 -1.47
CA ARG A 79 7.99 21.28 -0.78
C ARG A 79 8.84 22.54 -0.59
N ARG A 80 8.83 23.45 -1.57
CA ARG A 80 9.52 24.75 -1.48
C ARG A 80 8.93 25.64 -0.37
N ARG A 81 7.60 25.64 -0.22
CA ARG A 81 6.91 26.34 0.85
C ARG A 81 7.21 25.73 2.22
N GLU A 82 7.28 24.41 2.33
CA GLU A 82 7.66 23.74 3.58
C GLU A 82 9.08 24.13 4.02
N LEU A 83 10.05 24.11 3.09
CA LEU A 83 11.43 24.55 3.36
C LEU A 83 11.49 26.02 3.82
N GLU A 84 10.78 26.93 3.14
CA GLU A 84 10.71 28.35 3.55
C GLU A 84 10.10 28.53 4.94
N GLN A 85 9.17 27.67 5.36
CA GLN A 85 8.59 27.73 6.70
C GLN A 85 9.53 27.17 7.76
N GLU A 86 10.27 26.10 7.46
CA GLU A 86 11.32 25.58 8.34
C GLU A 86 12.44 26.61 8.54
N GLU A 87 12.91 27.25 7.46
CA GLU A 87 13.94 28.30 7.52
C GLU A 87 13.50 29.51 8.35
N ARG A 88 12.21 29.86 8.33
CA ARG A 88 11.65 30.95 9.17
C ARG A 88 11.51 30.59 10.65
N HIS A 89 11.37 29.31 10.99
CA HIS A 89 11.24 28.85 12.38
C HIS A 89 12.58 28.53 13.04
N VAL A 90 13.64 28.34 12.24
CA VAL A 90 15.00 28.00 12.72
C VAL A 90 15.90 29.25 12.79
N GLY A 91 15.48 30.39 12.23
CA GLY A 91 16.22 31.67 12.23
C GLY A 91 15.95 32.55 13.44
#